data_AF-C3Z0Y9-F1
#
_entry.id   AF-C3Z0Y9-F1
#
_cell.length_a   1.000
_cell.length_b   1.000
_cell.length_c   1.000
_cell.angle_alpha   90.00
_cell.angle_beta   90.00
_cell.angle_gamma   90.00
#
_symmetry.space_group_name_H-M   'P 1'
#
loop_
_entity.id
_entity.type
_entity.pdbx_description
1 polymer ?
#
loop_
_entity_poly.entity_id
_entity_poly.type
_entity_poly.pdbx_seq_one_letter_code
_entity_poly.pdbx_strand_id
1 'polypeptide(L)'
;MATGGGHPGQHPNLVDDLESSFHTLFSSLVNQDHVNIVEQDEIKTSVEQNVQKFLDTAKQIECFFLQRRLLLSSQRPEQILKEDIQELRTELQRKEALIQKHQQKIAQWQTVLADIRGLGRRPSQAP
;
A
#
# COMPACT_ATOMS: atom_id res chain seq x y z
N MET A 1 23.32 38.26 -20.73
CA MET A 1 21.92 37.97 -20.35
C MET A 1 21.95 37.04 -19.17
N ALA A 2 21.22 37.41 -18.12
CA ALA A 2 21.38 36.93 -16.76
C ALA A 2 20.93 35.48 -16.54
N THR A 3 21.58 34.92 -15.53
CA THR A 3 21.47 33.61 -14.88
C THR A 3 20.06 33.16 -14.50
N GLY A 4 19.84 31.85 -14.57
CA GLY A 4 18.71 31.17 -13.94
C GLY A 4 18.95 29.66 -13.84
N GLY A 5 20.07 29.27 -13.23
CA GLY A 5 20.37 27.87 -12.93
C GLY A 5 19.39 27.35 -11.88
N GLY A 6 18.41 26.56 -12.32
CA GLY A 6 17.54 25.80 -11.43
C GLY A 6 18.38 24.79 -10.64
N HIS A 7 18.42 24.96 -9.33
CA HIS A 7 19.11 24.08 -8.40
C HIS A 7 18.40 22.71 -8.35
N PRO A 8 19.06 21.57 -8.63
CA PRO A 8 18.42 20.25 -8.63
C PRO A 8 18.24 19.65 -7.22
N GLY A 9 18.17 20.47 -6.17
CA GLY A 9 18.39 20.04 -4.78
C GLY A 9 17.27 20.35 -3.77
N GLN A 10 16.22 21.06 -4.14
CA GLN A 10 15.08 21.30 -3.24
C GLN A 10 13.85 20.58 -3.79
N HIS A 11 13.74 19.30 -3.46
CA HIS A 11 12.42 18.69 -3.47
C HIS A 11 11.62 19.36 -2.35
N PRO A 12 10.46 19.99 -2.62
CA PRO A 12 9.57 20.41 -1.55
C PRO A 12 9.29 19.17 -0.71
N ASN A 13 9.39 19.30 0.61
CA ASN A 13 9.13 18.18 1.50
C ASN A 13 7.63 18.01 1.66
N LEU A 14 6.98 17.65 0.55
CA LEU A 14 5.53 17.59 0.43
C LEU A 14 4.93 16.62 1.45
N VAL A 15 5.67 15.55 1.78
CA VAL A 15 5.27 14.56 2.78
C VAL A 15 5.23 15.19 4.17
N ASP A 16 6.27 15.92 4.58
CA ASP A 16 6.28 16.65 5.85
C ASP A 16 5.19 17.74 5.87
N ASP A 17 4.96 18.43 4.75
CA ASP A 17 3.90 19.44 4.65
C ASP A 17 2.50 18.82 4.80
N LEU A 18 2.28 17.63 4.23
CA LEU A 18 1.04 16.88 4.38
C LEU A 18 0.87 16.42 5.82
N GLU A 19 1.91 15.84 6.41
CA GLU A 19 1.90 15.38 7.80
C GLU A 19 1.61 16.55 8.76
N SER A 20 2.26 17.69 8.56
CA SER A 20 2.02 18.92 9.33
C SER A 20 0.58 19.44 9.19
N SER A 21 0.04 19.45 7.97
CA SER A 21 -1.35 19.88 7.73
C SER A 21 -2.37 18.91 8.34
N PHE A 22 -2.08 17.61 8.30
CA PHE A 22 -2.90 16.58 8.96
C PHE A 22 -2.88 16.73 10.48
N HIS A 23 -1.69 16.91 11.07
CA HIS A 23 -1.55 17.08 12.51
C HIS A 23 -2.31 18.32 12.99
N THR A 24 -2.18 19.43 12.28
CA THR A 24 -2.88 20.70 12.58
C THR A 24 -4.39 20.52 12.53
N LEU A 25 -4.91 19.88 11.47
CA LEU A 25 -6.33 19.57 11.34
C LEU A 25 -6.84 18.66 12.47
N PHE A 26 -6.07 17.63 12.81
CA PHE A 26 -6.42 16.67 13.86
C PHE A 26 -6.46 17.35 15.23
N SER A 27 -5.46 18.19 15.56
CA SER A 27 -5.43 18.95 16.81
C SER A 27 -6.63 19.89 16.96
N SER A 28 -7.07 20.54 15.88
CA SER A 28 -8.26 21.41 15.90
C SER A 28 -9.57 20.65 16.14
N LEU A 29 -9.63 19.36 15.79
CA LEU A 29 -10.82 18.52 15.99
C LEU A 29 -10.91 17.93 17.40
N VAL A 30 -9.76 17.65 18.03
CA VAL A 30 -9.70 16.91 19.30
C VAL A 30 -9.72 17.82 20.52
N ASN A 31 -9.23 19.05 20.44
CA ASN A 31 -9.12 19.98 21.58
C ASN A 31 -10.35 20.92 21.71
N GLN A 32 -11.56 20.37 21.90
CA GLN A 32 -12.81 21.17 22.01
C GLN A 32 -13.37 21.29 23.44
N ASP A 33 -12.55 21.15 24.47
CA ASP A 33 -13.01 21.22 25.85
C ASP A 33 -13.22 22.69 26.26
N HIS A 34 -14.49 23.14 26.26
CA HIS A 34 -15.00 24.41 26.85
C HIS A 34 -15.01 25.68 25.96
N VAL A 35 -15.75 25.65 24.84
CA VAL A 35 -15.83 26.78 23.88
C VAL A 35 -17.17 27.55 24.01
N ASN A 36 -17.14 28.89 24.05
CA ASN A 36 -18.34 29.75 24.00
C ASN A 36 -18.90 29.89 22.56
N ILE A 37 -20.16 30.32 22.39
CA ILE A 37 -20.84 30.39 21.07
C ILE A 37 -20.08 31.26 20.04
N VAL A 38 -19.45 32.36 20.45
CA VAL A 38 -18.66 33.23 19.54
C VAL A 38 -17.34 32.57 19.14
N GLU A 39 -16.70 31.84 20.05
CA GLU A 39 -15.49 31.07 19.76
C GLU A 39 -15.80 29.85 18.88
N GLN A 40 -17.04 29.34 18.91
CA GLN A 40 -17.46 28.21 18.09
C GLN A 40 -17.44 28.53 16.58
N ASP A 41 -17.86 29.73 16.18
CA ASP A 41 -17.83 30.16 14.77
C ASP A 41 -16.41 30.43 14.28
N GLU A 42 -15.54 30.96 15.14
CA GLU A 42 -14.12 31.17 14.84
C GLU A 42 -13.38 29.83 14.70
N ILE A 43 -13.63 28.89 15.62
CA ILE A 43 -13.07 27.53 15.55
C ILE A 43 -13.58 26.80 14.31
N LYS A 44 -14.87 26.92 13.99
CA LYS A 44 -15.43 26.33 12.78
C LYS A 44 -14.75 26.85 11.53
N THR A 45 -14.58 28.17 11.42
CA THR A 45 -13.88 28.80 10.29
C THR A 45 -12.42 28.34 10.21
N SER A 46 -11.73 28.23 11.34
CA SER A 46 -10.36 27.73 11.44
C SER A 46 -10.22 26.27 10.99
N VAL A 47 -11.15 25.41 11.41
CA VAL A 47 -11.20 24.01 10.97
C VAL A 47 -11.43 23.91 9.46
N GLU A 48 -12.36 24.70 8.90
CA GLU A 48 -12.62 24.74 7.45
C GLU A 48 -11.35 25.14 6.67
N GLN A 49 -10.60 26.14 7.16
CA GLN A 49 -9.33 26.54 6.55
C GLN A 49 -8.26 25.45 6.63
N ASN A 50 -8.17 24.74 7.77
CA ASN A 50 -7.23 23.63 7.95
C ASN A 50 -7.57 22.44 7.05
N VAL A 51 -8.86 22.15 6.85
CA VAL A 51 -9.34 21.14 5.89
C VAL A 51 -8.92 21.53 4.48
N GLN A 52 -9.17 22.78 4.09
CA GLN A 52 -8.80 23.27 2.76
C GLN A 52 -7.29 23.17 2.52
N LYS A 53 -6.47 23.58 3.49
CA LYS A 53 -5.01 23.47 3.43
C LYS A 53 -4.54 22.02 3.28
N PHE A 54 -5.10 21.10 4.07
CA PHE A 54 -4.78 19.67 3.95
C PHE A 54 -5.12 19.12 2.56
N LEU A 55 -6.30 19.45 2.03
CA LEU A 55 -6.72 19.03 0.69
C LEU A 55 -5.80 19.58 -0.41
N ASP A 56 -5.35 20.82 -0.28
CA ASP A 56 -4.46 21.43 -1.27
C ASP A 56 -3.06 20.80 -1.24
N THR A 57 -2.53 20.50 -0.05
CA THR A 57 -1.26 19.76 0.08
C THR A 57 -1.37 18.33 -0.45
N ALA A 58 -2.49 17.64 -0.19
CA ALA A 58 -2.76 16.32 -0.74
C ALA A 58 -2.80 16.32 -2.28
N LYS A 59 -3.46 17.32 -2.89
CA LYS A 59 -3.46 17.50 -4.35
C LYS A 59 -2.07 17.78 -4.90
N GLN A 60 -1.25 18.57 -4.21
CA GLN A 60 0.13 18.84 -4.63
C GLN A 60 0.98 17.56 -4.64
N ILE A 61 0.85 16.72 -3.62
CA ILE A 61 1.49 15.40 -3.58
C ILE A 61 1.05 14.54 -4.75
N GLU A 62 -0.26 14.45 -4.99
CA GLU A 62 -0.80 13.65 -6.07
C GLU A 62 -0.24 14.10 -7.43
N CYS A 63 -0.32 15.40 -7.72
CA CYS A 63 0.24 16.00 -8.93
C CYS A 63 1.72 15.71 -9.09
N PHE A 64 2.50 15.84 -8.01
CA PHE A 64 3.93 15.55 -8.01
C PHE A 64 4.23 14.11 -8.40
N PHE A 65 3.55 13.14 -7.78
CA PHE A 65 3.77 11.73 -8.10
C PHE A 65 3.27 11.36 -9.51
N LEU A 66 2.15 11.94 -9.95
CA LEU A 66 1.66 11.76 -11.33
C LEU A 66 2.66 12.27 -12.36
N GLN A 67 3.20 13.48 -12.15
CA GLN A 67 4.18 14.08 -13.05
C GLN A 67 5.48 13.27 -13.07
N ARG A 68 5.95 12.80 -11.90
CA ARG A 68 7.16 11.98 -11.80
C ARG A 68 6.96 10.61 -12.44
N ARG A 69 5.77 10.01 -12.32
CA ARG A 69 5.40 8.76 -12.99
C ARG A 69 5.36 8.92 -14.51
N LEU A 70 4.78 10.00 -15.03
CA LEU A 70 4.78 10.32 -16.46
C LEU A 70 6.21 10.53 -16.99
N LEU A 71 7.06 11.20 -16.21
CA LEU A 71 8.46 11.38 -16.56
C LEU A 71 9.18 10.03 -16.66
N LEU A 72 8.98 9.15 -15.67
CA LEU A 72 9.59 7.82 -15.67
C LEU A 72 9.07 6.95 -16.81
N SER A 73 7.78 7.00 -17.15
CA SER A 73 7.23 6.21 -18.26
C SER A 73 7.78 6.66 -19.62
N SER A 74 8.00 7.96 -19.81
CA SER A 74 8.61 8.49 -21.04
C SER A 74 10.13 8.29 -21.11
N GLN A 75 10.85 8.44 -19.99
CA GLN A 75 12.32 8.42 -19.97
C GLN A 75 12.93 7.05 -19.71
N ARG A 76 12.23 6.16 -18.99
CA ARG A 76 12.74 4.84 -18.58
C ARG A 76 11.70 3.71 -18.71
N PRO A 77 11.08 3.53 -19.89
CA PRO A 77 10.09 2.46 -20.09
C PRO A 77 10.67 1.06 -19.81
N GLU A 78 11.95 0.83 -20.13
CA GLU A 78 12.62 -0.45 -19.86
C GLU A 78 12.77 -0.75 -18.37
N GLN A 79 12.91 0.28 -17.52
CA GLN A 79 13.02 0.08 -16.08
C GLN A 79 11.68 -0.38 -15.50
N ILE A 80 10.58 0.24 -15.94
CA ILE A 80 9.22 -0.17 -15.54
C ILE A 80 8.99 -1.64 -15.93
N LEU A 81 9.33 -2.00 -17.17
CA LEU A 81 9.20 -3.40 -17.62
C LEU A 81 10.04 -4.37 -16.78
N LYS A 82 11.24 -3.97 -16.36
CA LYS A 82 12.09 -4.80 -15.48
C LYS A 82 11.46 -5.00 -14.11
N GLU A 83 10.88 -3.96 -13.53
CA GLU A 83 10.16 -4.02 -12.26
C GLU A 83 8.94 -4.95 -12.38
N ASP A 84 8.12 -4.78 -13.42
CA ASP A 84 6.96 -5.64 -13.70
C ASP A 84 7.36 -7.11 -13.88
N ILE A 85 8.44 -7.37 -14.65
CA ILE A 85 8.97 -8.73 -14.84
C ILE A 85 9.41 -9.33 -13.50
N GLN A 86 10.03 -8.55 -12.63
CA GLN A 86 10.49 -9.02 -11.33
C GLN A 86 9.31 -9.34 -10.40
N GLU A 87 8.26 -8.52 -10.39
CA GLU A 87 7.02 -8.79 -9.66
C GLU A 87 6.35 -10.07 -10.15
N LEU A 88 6.22 -10.23 -11.48
CA LEU A 88 5.65 -11.43 -12.09
C LEU A 88 6.45 -12.70 -11.75
N ARG A 89 7.79 -12.62 -11.76
CA ARG A 89 8.66 -13.74 -11.36
C ARG A 89 8.45 -14.12 -9.89
N THR A 90 8.35 -13.12 -9.01
CA THR A 90 8.12 -13.33 -7.58
C THR A 90 6.77 -13.99 -7.34
N GLU A 91 5.72 -13.50 -8.01
CA GLU A 91 4.38 -14.06 -7.89
C GLU A 91 4.29 -15.47 -8.48
N LEU A 92 4.97 -15.75 -9.61
CA LEU A 92 5.07 -17.09 -10.17
C LEU A 92 5.70 -18.07 -9.16
N GLN A 93 6.86 -17.71 -8.61
CA GLN A 93 7.55 -18.53 -7.61
C GLN A 93 6.65 -18.82 -6.39
N ARG A 94 5.92 -17.82 -5.92
CA ARG A 94 4.98 -17.97 -4.80
C ARG A 94 3.85 -18.96 -5.15
N LYS A 95 3.31 -18.88 -6.37
CA LYS A 95 2.27 -19.80 -6.86
C LYS A 95 2.80 -21.23 -7.01
N GLU A 96 4.01 -21.40 -7.53
CA GLU A 96 4.66 -22.71 -7.66
C GLU A 96 4.86 -23.38 -6.29
N ALA A 97 5.38 -22.62 -5.31
CA ALA A 97 5.53 -23.11 -3.94
C ALA A 97 4.18 -23.52 -3.32
N LEU A 98 3.12 -22.76 -3.59
CA LEU A 98 1.78 -23.08 -3.13
C LEU A 98 1.27 -24.37 -3.77
N ILE A 99 1.43 -24.54 -5.08
CA ILE A 99 1.05 -25.77 -5.80
C ILE A 99 1.79 -26.97 -5.23
N GLN A 100 3.11 -26.87 -5.05
CA GLN A 100 3.94 -27.94 -4.49
C GLN A 100 3.44 -28.36 -3.10
N LYS A 101 3.11 -27.39 -2.24
CA LYS A 101 2.53 -27.65 -0.92
C LYS A 101 1.20 -28.41 -1.00
N HIS A 102 0.35 -28.09 -1.97
CA HIS A 102 -0.93 -28.79 -2.17
C HIS A 102 -0.70 -30.22 -2.69
N GLN A 103 0.21 -30.39 -3.64
CA GLN A 103 0.57 -31.71 -4.16
C GLN A 103 1.11 -32.63 -3.06
N GLN A 104 1.96 -32.11 -2.17
CA GLN A 104 2.44 -32.86 -1.01
C GLN A 104 1.30 -33.30 -0.09
N LYS A 105 0.35 -32.41 0.21
CA LYS A 105 -0.84 -32.78 1.00
C LYS A 105 -1.67 -33.85 0.31
N ILE A 106 -1.91 -33.72 -0.99
CA ILE A 106 -2.66 -34.73 -1.77
C ILE A 106 -1.96 -36.09 -1.68
N ALA A 107 -0.64 -36.14 -1.86
CA ALA A 107 0.12 -37.37 -1.73
C ALA A 107 -0.02 -37.99 -0.32
N GLN A 108 0.07 -37.16 0.73
CA GLN A 108 -0.15 -37.62 2.11
C GLN A 108 -1.55 -38.22 2.30
N TRP A 109 -2.60 -37.55 1.82
CA TRP A 109 -3.97 -38.06 1.90
C TRP A 109 -4.17 -39.34 1.09
N GLN A 110 -3.55 -39.45 -0.08
CA GLN A 110 -3.57 -40.67 -0.87
C GLN A 110 -2.95 -41.85 -0.13
N THR A 111 -1.81 -41.63 0.55
CA THR A 111 -1.18 -42.64 1.41
C THR A 111 -2.12 -43.06 2.54
N VAL A 112 -2.68 -42.10 3.29
CA VAL A 112 -3.62 -42.38 4.39
C VAL A 112 -4.84 -43.18 3.89
N LEU A 113 -5.40 -42.82 2.74
CA LEU A 113 -6.52 -43.55 2.14
C LEU A 113 -6.14 -44.97 1.70
N ALA A 114 -4.94 -45.16 1.17
CA ALA A 114 -4.44 -46.48 0.82
C ALA A 114 -4.26 -47.37 2.06
N ASP A 115 -3.72 -46.82 3.14
CA ASP A 115 -3.56 -47.53 4.42
C ASP A 115 -4.91 -47.96 5.01
N ILE A 116 -5.91 -47.07 4.99
CA ILE A 116 -7.28 -47.38 5.45
C ILE A 116 -7.90 -48.49 4.59
N ARG A 117 -7.74 -48.44 3.27
CA ARG A 117 -8.23 -49.49 2.36
C ARG A 117 -7.50 -50.82 2.57
N GLY A 118 -6.20 -50.78 2.88
CA GLY A 118 -5.40 -51.95 3.23
C GLY A 118 -5.81 -52.58 4.56
N LEU A 119 -6.13 -51.76 5.56
CA LEU A 119 -6.66 -52.21 6.87
C LEU A 119 -8.07 -52.80 6.75
N GLY A 120 -8.91 -52.28 5.84
CA GLY A 120 -10.23 -52.84 5.50
C GLY A 120 -10.19 -54.15 4.71
N ARG A 121 -9.02 -54.54 4.16
CA ARG A 121 -8.75 -55.85 3.56
C ARG A 121 -7.91 -56.73 4.49
N ARG A 122 -8.28 -56.86 5.77
CA ARG A 122 -7.89 -58.08 6.50
C ARG A 122 -8.79 -59.21 6.01
N PRO A 123 -8.25 -60.31 5.48
CA PRO A 123 -9.07 -61.48 5.17
C PRO A 123 -9.66 -62.01 6.47
N SER A 124 -10.98 -61.87 6.61
CA SER A 124 -11.76 -62.83 7.36
C SER A 124 -11.55 -64.21 6.73
N GLN A 125 -11.28 -65.21 7.57
CA GLN A 125 -11.05 -66.66 7.30
C GLN A 125 -9.56 -67.02 7.10
N ALA A 126 -8.97 -68.08 7.67
CA ALA A 126 -9.27 -69.15 8.66
C ALA A 126 -7.93 -69.95 8.77
N PRO A 127 -7.67 -70.94 9.67
CA PRO A 127 -8.57 -71.88 10.36
C PRO A 127 -8.73 -71.67 11.86
#